data_AF-A0A537YVE5-F1
#
_entry.id   AF-A0A537YVE5-F1
#
_cell.length_a   1.000
_cell.length_b   1.000
_cell.length_c   1.000
_cell.angle_alpha   90.00
_cell.angle_beta   90.00
_cell.angle_gamma   90.00
#
_symmetry.space_group_name_H-M   'P 1'
#
loop_
_entity.id
_entity.type
_entity.pdbx_description
1 polymer ?
#
loop_
_entity_poly.entity_id
_entity_poly.type
_entity_poly.pdbx_seq_one_letter_code
_entity_poly.pdbx_strand_id
1 'polypeptide(L)'
;MTSGGRPKIVLLGMMTPMPVAGVVWQNLHYLLGFERLGFDTYYVETHARTPSMLMSNSEDDSSALAAEFIASVMRRFGLADRWAFRALHDDRRCYGMSELQLERLYGEAELLINLHGGTQPLSELAATGRLVYLETDPVQMQLELRHGREETLEFLEPHAAFFTFAENWGNPDCRLPVSERFHFNPTRQPVVLDLWPDRSPQPADLYTTVGNWRQDWREVTFEGERYTWSKHRR
;
A
#
# COMPACT_ATOMS: atom_id res chain seq x y z
N MET A 1 -23.31 7.42 27.33
CA MET A 1 -21.86 7.59 27.57
C MET A 1 -21.16 6.46 26.84
N THR A 2 -20.82 6.63 25.56
CA THR A 2 -19.98 5.66 24.86
C THR A 2 -18.57 5.83 25.42
N SER A 3 -18.03 4.76 26.00
CA SER A 3 -16.63 4.69 26.43
C SER A 3 -15.75 4.75 25.17
N GLY A 4 -15.52 5.95 24.64
CA GLY A 4 -14.97 6.15 23.31
C GLY A 4 -13.47 5.87 23.28
N GLY A 5 -13.10 4.68 22.81
CA GLY A 5 -11.72 4.40 22.38
C GLY A 5 -11.32 5.31 21.21
N ARG A 6 -10.02 5.32 20.87
CA ARG A 6 -9.51 6.07 19.72
C ARG A 6 -10.13 5.53 18.42
N PRO A 7 -10.47 6.38 17.45
CA PRO A 7 -10.98 5.94 16.15
C PRO A 7 -9.97 5.02 15.44
N LYS A 8 -10.45 4.00 14.74
CA LYS A 8 -9.61 2.98 14.11
C LYS A 8 -9.37 3.28 12.63
N ILE A 9 -8.12 3.09 12.17
CA ILE A 9 -7.75 3.11 10.75
C ILE A 9 -7.12 1.77 10.39
N VAL A 10 -7.59 1.17 9.30
CA VAL A 10 -6.96 -0.01 8.70
C VAL A 10 -6.13 0.44 7.50
N LEU A 11 -4.84 0.15 7.52
CA LEU A 11 -3.96 0.33 6.37
C LEU A 11 -3.81 -1.02 5.66
N LEU A 12 -4.42 -1.13 4.48
CA LEU A 12 -4.27 -2.28 3.59
C LEU A 12 -2.97 -2.08 2.80
N GLY A 13 -1.92 -2.81 3.17
CA GLY A 13 -0.58 -2.65 2.63
C GLY A 13 -0.12 -3.84 1.76
N MET A 14 1.17 -3.82 1.41
CA MET A 14 1.82 -4.89 0.65
C MET A 14 3.35 -4.86 0.87
N MET A 15 3.82 -5.20 2.07
CA MET A 15 5.24 -5.31 2.38
C MET A 15 5.81 -6.70 2.04
N THR A 16 5.04 -7.78 2.22
CA THR A 16 5.58 -9.15 2.10
C THR A 16 5.99 -9.58 0.69
N PRO A 17 5.38 -9.10 -0.41
CA PRO A 17 5.86 -9.41 -1.76
C PRO A 17 7.19 -8.71 -2.12
N MET A 18 7.57 -7.66 -1.37
CA MET A 18 8.80 -6.89 -1.58
C MET A 18 9.36 -6.42 -0.23
N PRO A 19 9.96 -7.33 0.56
CA PRO A 19 10.33 -7.12 1.96
C PRO A 19 11.61 -6.29 2.13
N VAL A 20 11.73 -5.20 1.37
CA VAL A 20 12.86 -4.27 1.42
C VAL A 20 12.53 -3.05 2.28
N ALA A 21 13.56 -2.43 2.88
CA ALA A 21 13.38 -1.34 3.83
C ALA A 21 12.51 -0.19 3.31
N GLY A 22 12.64 0.18 2.03
CA GLY A 22 11.86 1.26 1.43
C GLY A 22 10.35 0.99 1.47
N VAL A 23 9.91 -0.21 1.07
CA VAL A 23 8.49 -0.61 1.09
C VAL A 23 7.97 -0.71 2.52
N VAL A 24 8.79 -1.23 3.43
CA VAL A 24 8.45 -1.30 4.85
C VAL A 24 8.21 0.11 5.42
N TRP A 25 9.13 1.04 5.19
CA TRP A 25 9.01 2.42 5.65
C TRP A 25 7.84 3.16 5.01
N GLN A 26 7.52 2.88 3.74
CA GLN A 26 6.38 3.46 3.06
C GLN A 26 5.06 3.18 3.81
N ASN A 27 4.89 1.97 4.33
CA ASN A 27 3.73 1.56 5.12
C ASN A 27 3.81 2.10 6.56
N LEU A 28 4.97 1.96 7.22
CA LEU A 28 5.15 2.37 8.61
C LEU A 28 4.92 3.87 8.83
N HIS A 29 5.33 4.72 7.89
CA HIS A 29 5.11 6.16 8.05
C HIS A 29 3.62 6.54 8.08
N TYR A 30 2.76 5.83 7.34
CA TYR A 30 1.32 6.03 7.44
C TYR A 30 0.79 5.55 8.80
N LEU A 31 1.12 4.32 9.21
CA LEU A 31 0.69 3.77 10.50
C LEU A 31 1.08 4.71 11.66
N LEU A 32 2.35 5.08 11.74
CA LEU A 32 2.87 5.90 12.83
C LEU A 32 2.38 7.35 12.75
N GLY A 33 2.18 7.88 11.54
CA GLY A 33 1.58 9.19 11.34
C GLY A 33 0.16 9.26 11.89
N PHE A 34 -0.67 8.27 11.58
CA PHE A 34 -2.04 8.19 12.09
C PHE A 34 -2.10 7.94 13.61
N GLU A 35 -1.19 7.14 14.17
CA GLU A 35 -1.06 7.01 15.62
C GLU A 35 -0.84 8.38 16.28
N ARG A 36 0.07 9.20 15.74
CA ARG A 36 0.33 10.55 16.27
C ARG A 36 -0.85 11.51 16.13
N LEU A 37 -1.71 11.29 15.13
CA LEU A 37 -2.96 12.04 14.95
C LEU A 37 -4.09 11.55 15.87
N GLY A 38 -3.86 10.53 16.69
CA GLY A 38 -4.82 10.05 17.68
C GLY A 38 -5.66 8.86 17.24
N PHE A 39 -5.32 8.17 16.15
CA PHE A 39 -6.00 6.96 15.68
C PHE A 39 -5.34 5.68 16.20
N ASP A 40 -6.13 4.63 16.41
CA ASP A 40 -5.61 3.27 16.57
C ASP A 40 -5.43 2.64 15.19
N THR A 41 -4.18 2.36 14.81
CA THR A 41 -3.86 1.83 13.49
C THR A 41 -3.72 0.31 13.49
N TYR A 42 -4.14 -0.28 12.38
CA TYR A 42 -4.04 -1.70 12.11
C TYR A 42 -3.45 -1.92 10.73
N TYR A 43 -2.46 -2.81 10.64
CA TYR A 43 -1.85 -3.18 9.38
C TYR A 43 -2.45 -4.46 8.82
N VAL A 44 -2.91 -4.46 7.57
CA VAL A 44 -3.50 -5.66 6.98
C VAL A 44 -2.96 -5.92 5.59
N GLU A 45 -2.58 -7.16 5.34
CA GLU A 45 -2.30 -7.67 4.00
C GLU A 45 -3.34 -8.74 3.64
N THR A 46 -4.20 -8.43 2.67
CA THR A 46 -5.24 -9.33 2.17
C THR A 46 -5.27 -9.32 0.63
N HIS A 47 -4.11 -9.57 0.05
CA HIS A 47 -3.91 -9.67 -1.40
C HIS A 47 -3.48 -11.08 -1.81
N ALA A 48 -3.77 -11.49 -3.04
CA ALA A 48 -3.44 -12.82 -3.56
C ALA A 48 -2.02 -12.94 -4.15
N ARG A 49 -1.09 -12.09 -3.70
CA ARG A 49 0.31 -12.12 -4.16
C ARG A 49 1.16 -13.04 -3.28
N THR A 50 1.85 -13.99 -3.90
CA THR A 50 2.80 -14.87 -3.21
C THR A 50 3.99 -14.08 -2.65
N PRO A 51 4.34 -14.23 -1.37
CA PRO A 51 5.52 -13.62 -0.72
C PRO A 51 6.87 -14.22 -1.16
N SER A 52 7.09 -14.39 -2.45
CA SER A 52 8.20 -15.20 -3.00
C SER A 52 9.59 -14.69 -2.63
N MET A 53 9.76 -13.40 -2.38
CA MET A 53 11.05 -12.82 -1.98
C MET A 53 11.48 -13.17 -0.54
N LEU A 54 10.56 -13.70 0.27
CA LEU A 54 10.90 -14.23 1.60
C LEU A 54 11.34 -15.70 1.53
N MET A 55 11.09 -16.38 0.41
CA MET A 55 11.39 -17.80 0.23
C MET A 55 12.83 -17.98 -0.28
N SER A 56 13.46 -19.07 0.14
CA SER A 56 14.74 -19.56 -0.43
C SER A 56 14.54 -20.80 -1.29
N ASN A 57 13.49 -21.59 -1.03
CA ASN A 57 13.15 -22.82 -1.75
C ASN A 57 11.67 -22.85 -2.15
N SER A 58 11.30 -23.69 -3.11
CA SER A 58 9.90 -23.85 -3.54
C SER A 58 8.97 -24.40 -2.46
N GLU A 59 9.51 -25.18 -1.53
CA GLU A 59 8.76 -25.86 -0.46
C GLU A 59 8.55 -25.00 0.78
N ASP A 60 9.12 -23.79 0.83
CA ASP A 60 8.99 -22.91 1.99
C ASP A 60 7.52 -22.48 2.19
N ASP A 61 7.03 -22.48 3.43
CA ASP A 61 5.71 -21.92 3.74
C ASP A 61 5.78 -20.39 3.66
N SER A 62 5.55 -19.87 2.46
CA SER A 62 5.55 -18.43 2.17
C SER A 62 4.58 -17.63 3.06
N SER A 63 3.48 -18.24 3.49
CA SER A 63 2.49 -17.62 4.35
C SER A 63 3.00 -17.48 5.79
N ALA A 64 3.67 -18.52 6.31
CA ALA A 64 4.32 -18.46 7.63
C ALA A 64 5.47 -17.44 7.66
N LEU A 65 6.30 -17.40 6.61
CA LEU A 65 7.40 -16.43 6.48
C LEU A 65 6.89 -14.98 6.42
N ALA A 66 5.83 -14.74 5.63
CA ALA A 66 5.16 -13.45 5.57
C ALA A 66 4.60 -13.01 6.93
N ALA A 67 3.91 -13.92 7.62
CA ALA A 67 3.38 -13.66 8.95
C ALA A 67 4.47 -13.34 9.98
N GLU A 68 5.57 -14.10 10.00
CA GLU A 68 6.72 -13.84 10.88
C GLU A 68 7.36 -12.48 10.58
N PHE A 69 7.53 -12.16 9.29
CA PHE A 69 8.06 -10.88 8.85
C PHE A 69 7.20 -9.72 9.34
N ILE A 70 5.89 -9.73 9.08
CA ILE A 70 4.96 -8.68 9.53
C ILE A 70 4.99 -8.59 11.07
N ALA A 71 4.89 -9.72 11.78
CA ALA A 71 4.93 -9.75 13.24
C ALA A 71 6.21 -9.10 13.79
N SER A 72 7.36 -9.37 13.18
CA SER A 72 8.64 -8.80 13.58
C SER A 72 8.69 -7.28 13.39
N VAL A 73 8.15 -6.78 12.28
CA VAL A 73 8.07 -5.34 12.00
C VAL A 73 7.12 -4.66 12.98
N MET A 74 5.89 -5.17 13.10
CA MET A 74 4.84 -4.56 13.92
C MET A 74 5.21 -4.51 15.41
N ARG A 75 5.84 -5.57 15.93
CA ARG A 75 6.29 -5.63 17.33
C ARG A 75 7.25 -4.50 17.68
N ARG A 76 8.14 -4.10 16.78
CA ARG A 76 9.14 -3.03 17.00
C ARG A 76 8.51 -1.66 17.20
N PHE A 77 7.24 -1.49 16.81
CA PHE A 77 6.52 -0.23 16.86
C PHE A 77 5.29 -0.28 17.78
N GLY A 78 5.18 -1.29 18.66
CA GLY A 78 4.04 -1.40 19.59
C GLY A 78 2.72 -1.78 18.90
N LEU A 79 2.80 -2.47 17.76
CA LEU A 79 1.66 -2.93 16.96
C LEU A 79 1.55 -4.47 16.96
N ALA A 80 2.14 -5.15 17.95
CA ALA A 80 2.27 -6.61 17.98
C ALA A 80 0.94 -7.38 17.80
N ASP A 81 -0.16 -6.83 18.30
CA ASP A 81 -1.52 -7.42 18.24
C ASP A 81 -2.43 -6.69 17.25
N ARG A 82 -1.89 -5.76 16.44
CA ARG A 82 -2.64 -4.87 15.54
C ARG A 82 -2.27 -5.07 14.08
N TRP A 83 -2.23 -6.32 13.66
CA TRP A 83 -2.00 -6.69 12.27
C TRP A 83 -2.69 -7.99 11.87
N ALA A 84 -2.96 -8.13 10.58
CA ALA A 84 -3.45 -9.37 10.00
C ALA A 84 -2.80 -9.65 8.65
N PHE A 85 -2.56 -10.93 8.35
CA PHE A 85 -2.20 -11.41 7.02
C PHE A 85 -3.16 -12.53 6.63
N ARG A 86 -3.86 -12.36 5.51
CA ARG A 86 -4.76 -13.38 4.94
C ARG A 86 -4.11 -13.93 3.67
N ALA A 87 -3.71 -15.20 3.71
CA ALA A 87 -2.97 -15.88 2.65
C ALA A 87 -3.84 -16.22 1.42
N LEU A 88 -4.40 -15.19 0.75
CA LEU A 88 -5.29 -15.36 -0.39
C LEU A 88 -4.62 -16.01 -1.61
N HIS A 89 -3.29 -16.00 -1.67
CA HIS A 89 -2.51 -16.67 -2.72
C HIS A 89 -2.44 -18.19 -2.56
N ASP A 90 -2.86 -18.72 -1.41
CA ASP A 90 -2.73 -20.12 -1.03
C ASP A 90 -4.02 -20.62 -0.34
N ASP A 91 -3.93 -21.07 0.92
CA ASP A 91 -5.02 -21.75 1.64
C ASP A 91 -5.93 -20.81 2.45
N ARG A 92 -5.73 -19.50 2.30
CA ARG A 92 -6.50 -18.44 2.98
C ARG A 92 -6.38 -18.44 4.51
N ARG A 93 -5.36 -19.11 5.08
CA ARG A 93 -5.03 -18.98 6.50
C ARG A 93 -4.90 -17.51 6.89
N CYS A 94 -5.42 -17.17 8.07
CA CYS A 94 -5.33 -15.84 8.66
C CYS A 94 -4.34 -15.86 9.83
N TYR A 95 -3.38 -14.94 9.81
CA TYR A 95 -2.31 -14.80 10.80
C TYR A 95 -2.40 -13.44 11.50
N GLY A 96 -1.88 -13.35 12.72
CA GLY A 96 -2.01 -12.17 13.57
C GLY A 96 -3.38 -12.17 14.24
N MET A 97 -4.29 -11.32 13.77
CA MET A 97 -5.70 -11.36 14.16
C MET A 97 -6.41 -12.59 13.54
N SER A 98 -7.42 -13.11 14.23
CA SER A 98 -8.32 -14.11 13.64
C SER A 98 -9.24 -13.49 12.58
N GLU A 99 -9.79 -14.31 11.69
CA GLU A 99 -10.72 -13.87 10.64
C GLU A 99 -11.91 -13.09 11.22
N LEU A 100 -12.51 -13.59 12.32
CA LEU A 100 -13.60 -12.91 13.01
C LEU A 100 -13.20 -11.55 13.60
N GLN A 101 -11.97 -11.43 14.11
CA GLN A 101 -11.45 -10.15 14.60
C GLN A 101 -11.21 -9.18 13.45
N LEU A 102 -10.72 -9.66 12.30
CA LEU A 102 -10.48 -8.87 11.11
C LEU A 102 -11.78 -8.35 10.49
N GLU A 103 -12.81 -9.19 10.36
CA GLU A 103 -14.13 -8.79 9.88
C GLU A 103 -14.77 -7.71 10.77
N ARG A 104 -14.69 -7.88 12.09
CA ARG A 104 -15.16 -6.87 13.05
C ARG A 104 -14.39 -5.57 12.91
N LEU A 105 -13.06 -5.66 12.76
CA LEU A 105 -12.20 -4.51 12.57
C LEU A 105 -12.60 -3.70 11.32
N TYR A 106 -12.90 -4.35 10.19
CA TYR A 106 -13.37 -3.65 8.99
C TYR A 106 -14.70 -2.90 9.23
N GLY A 107 -15.65 -3.51 9.94
CA GLY A 107 -16.93 -2.87 10.26
C GLY A 107 -16.82 -1.68 11.23
N GLU A 108 -15.86 -1.75 12.16
CA GLU A 108 -15.62 -0.74 13.20
C GLU A 108 -14.66 0.37 12.78
N ALA A 109 -13.88 0.18 11.71
CA ALA A 109 -12.93 1.17 11.25
C ALA A 109 -13.61 2.43 10.68
N GLU A 110 -13.05 3.59 11.00
CA GLU A 110 -13.46 4.87 10.42
C GLU A 110 -13.03 4.97 8.96
N LEU A 111 -11.85 4.43 8.64
CA LEU A 111 -11.29 4.41 7.29
C LEU A 111 -10.52 3.11 7.03
N LEU A 112 -10.63 2.60 5.81
CA LEU A 112 -9.79 1.55 5.27
C LEU A 112 -8.99 2.15 4.11
N ILE A 113 -7.66 2.18 4.22
CA ILE A 113 -6.79 2.81 3.23
C ILE A 113 -6.14 1.71 2.40
N ASN A 114 -6.57 1.58 1.14
CA ASN A 114 -5.94 0.74 0.13
C ASN A 114 -4.68 1.42 -0.41
N LEU A 115 -3.58 1.26 0.33
CA LEU A 115 -2.30 1.84 -0.01
C LEU A 115 -1.69 1.08 -1.20
N HIS A 116 -1.23 1.82 -2.22
CA HIS A 116 -0.68 1.29 -3.48
C HIS A 116 -1.71 0.62 -4.41
N GLY A 117 -2.96 0.40 -3.97
CA GLY A 117 -3.93 -0.40 -4.73
C GLY A 117 -3.62 -1.89 -4.75
N GLY A 118 -2.92 -2.36 -3.72
CA GLY A 118 -2.49 -3.74 -3.65
C GLY A 118 -3.58 -4.75 -3.36
N THR A 119 -4.64 -4.27 -2.70
CA THR A 119 -5.75 -5.08 -2.23
C THR A 119 -6.92 -4.93 -3.19
N GLN A 120 -7.47 -6.04 -3.67
CA GLN A 120 -8.72 -6.02 -4.43
C GLN A 120 -9.85 -5.59 -3.49
N PRO A 121 -10.73 -4.66 -3.88
CA PRO A 121 -11.80 -4.14 -3.03
C PRO A 121 -12.97 -5.15 -2.96
N LEU A 122 -12.74 -6.28 -2.28
CA LEU A 122 -13.73 -7.31 -2.05
C LEU A 122 -14.96 -6.75 -1.31
N SER A 123 -16.08 -7.47 -1.38
CA SER A 123 -17.37 -7.03 -0.83
C SER A 123 -17.30 -6.60 0.64
N GLU A 124 -16.49 -7.27 1.46
CA GLU A 124 -16.31 -6.95 2.88
C GLU A 124 -15.65 -5.58 3.12
N LEU A 125 -14.82 -5.12 2.18
CA LEU A 125 -14.19 -3.80 2.23
C LEU A 125 -15.11 -2.75 1.61
N ALA A 126 -15.67 -3.05 0.44
CA ALA A 126 -16.55 -2.15 -0.32
C ALA A 126 -17.82 -1.79 0.46
N ALA A 127 -18.45 -2.77 1.11
CA ALA A 127 -19.72 -2.57 1.84
C ALA A 127 -19.59 -1.60 3.04
N THR A 128 -18.37 -1.29 3.48
CA THR A 128 -18.14 -0.30 4.56
C THR A 128 -18.46 1.13 4.14
N GLY A 129 -18.39 1.44 2.84
CA GLY A 129 -18.46 2.81 2.33
C GLY A 129 -17.32 3.73 2.79
N ARG A 130 -16.24 3.15 3.34
CA ARG A 130 -15.11 3.87 3.97
C ARG A 130 -13.75 3.49 3.37
N LEU A 131 -13.77 2.77 2.25
CA LEU A 131 -12.57 2.33 1.55
C LEU A 131 -11.99 3.49 0.72
N VAL A 132 -10.75 3.86 0.99
CA VAL A 132 -10.02 4.95 0.34
C VAL A 132 -8.91 4.36 -0.51
N TYR A 133 -8.85 4.76 -1.78
CA TYR A 133 -7.72 4.41 -2.65
C TYR A 133 -6.61 5.45 -2.50
N LEU A 134 -5.38 4.99 -2.24
CA LEU A 134 -4.19 5.84 -2.20
C LEU A 134 -3.15 5.34 -3.21
N GLU A 135 -3.14 5.98 -4.37
CA GLU A 135 -2.20 5.70 -5.45
C GLU A 135 -0.81 6.24 -5.13
N THR A 136 0.19 5.36 -5.21
CA THR A 136 1.59 5.74 -5.00
C THR A 136 2.45 5.67 -6.27
N ASP A 137 1.92 5.13 -7.36
CA ASP A 137 2.61 4.97 -8.65
C ASP A 137 1.67 5.43 -9.79
N PRO A 138 1.58 6.74 -10.03
CA PRO A 138 0.72 7.29 -11.06
C PRO A 138 1.26 7.04 -12.47
N VAL A 139 0.53 7.54 -13.47
CA VAL A 139 0.69 7.38 -14.93
C VAL A 139 -0.16 6.25 -15.48
N GLN A 140 0.12 4.99 -15.12
CA GLN A 140 -0.53 3.85 -15.78
C GLN A 140 -2.05 3.90 -15.60
N MET A 141 -2.52 4.05 -14.36
CA MET A 141 -3.96 4.06 -14.04
C MET A 141 -4.70 5.20 -14.76
N GLN A 142 -4.10 6.38 -14.88
CA GLN A 142 -4.70 7.52 -15.58
C GLN A 142 -4.91 7.23 -17.07
N LEU A 143 -3.92 6.57 -17.70
CA LEU A 143 -4.05 6.15 -19.10
C LEU A 143 -5.11 5.06 -19.27
N GLU A 144 -5.16 4.09 -18.36
CA GLU A 144 -6.18 3.04 -18.37
C GLU A 144 -7.60 3.61 -18.22
N LEU A 145 -7.78 4.58 -17.31
CA LEU A 145 -9.02 5.34 -17.15
C LEU A 145 -9.40 6.09 -18.42
N ARG A 146 -8.45 6.77 -19.06
CA ARG A 146 -8.68 7.48 -20.33
C ARG A 146 -9.13 6.53 -21.45
N HIS A 147 -8.62 5.30 -21.45
CA HIS A 147 -9.00 4.27 -22.40
C HIS A 147 -10.26 3.49 -22.01
N GLY A 148 -10.87 3.81 -20.86
CA GLY A 148 -12.09 3.14 -20.38
C GLY A 148 -11.88 1.66 -20.10
N ARG A 149 -10.69 1.26 -19.59
CA ARG A 149 -10.43 -0.15 -19.25
C ARG A 149 -11.36 -0.60 -18.13
N GLU A 150 -12.17 -1.61 -18.43
CA GLU A 150 -13.20 -2.13 -17.52
C GLU A 150 -12.61 -2.57 -16.18
N GLU A 151 -11.53 -3.35 -16.18
CA GLU A 151 -10.85 -3.80 -14.95
C GLU A 151 -10.45 -2.63 -14.04
N THR A 152 -9.96 -1.52 -14.60
CA THR A 152 -9.56 -0.34 -13.83
C THR A 152 -10.79 0.38 -13.26
N LEU A 153 -11.89 0.45 -14.02
CA LEU A 153 -13.15 1.02 -13.56
C LEU A 153 -13.74 0.18 -12.42
N GLU A 154 -13.81 -1.13 -12.59
CA GLU A 154 -14.30 -2.09 -11.59
C GLU A 154 -13.47 -2.07 -10.31
N PHE A 155 -12.14 -1.91 -10.44
CA PHE A 155 -11.25 -1.78 -9.29
C PHE A 155 -11.49 -0.46 -8.53
N LEU A 156 -11.74 0.65 -9.22
CA LEU A 156 -11.87 1.95 -8.57
C LEU A 156 -13.27 2.20 -7.99
N GLU A 157 -14.32 1.72 -8.64
CA GLU A 157 -15.72 1.97 -8.27
C GLU A 157 -16.06 1.73 -6.79
N PRO A 158 -15.54 0.69 -6.12
CA PRO A 158 -15.91 0.42 -4.72
C PRO A 158 -15.25 1.36 -3.71
N HIS A 159 -14.33 2.22 -4.13
CA HIS A 159 -13.66 3.17 -3.23
C HIS A 159 -14.48 4.45 -3.10
N ALA A 160 -14.57 4.97 -1.87
CA ALA A 160 -15.33 6.18 -1.52
C ALA A 160 -14.53 7.48 -1.74
N ALA A 161 -13.20 7.41 -1.75
CA ALA A 161 -12.33 8.55 -1.99
C ALA A 161 -10.99 8.12 -2.61
N PHE A 162 -10.35 9.05 -3.32
CA PHE A 162 -9.16 8.78 -4.11
C PHE A 162 -8.07 9.83 -3.82
N PHE A 163 -6.86 9.35 -3.59
CA PHE A 163 -5.67 10.15 -3.37
C PHE A 163 -4.52 9.65 -4.24
N THR A 164 -3.59 10.53 -4.59
CA THR A 164 -2.48 10.20 -5.49
C THR A 164 -1.20 10.95 -5.14
N PHE A 165 -0.05 10.32 -5.36
CA PHE A 165 1.25 10.99 -5.35
C PHE A 165 1.53 11.81 -6.62
N ALA A 166 0.61 11.83 -7.58
CA ALA A 166 0.70 12.67 -8.78
C ALA A 166 0.40 14.15 -8.47
N GLU A 167 1.31 14.82 -7.76
CA GLU A 167 1.09 16.19 -7.30
C GLU A 167 0.85 17.21 -8.42
N ASN A 168 1.40 16.95 -9.62
CA ASN A 168 1.19 17.81 -10.77
C ASN A 168 -0.03 17.44 -11.62
N TRP A 169 -0.71 16.33 -11.32
CA TRP A 169 -1.82 15.86 -12.14
C TRP A 169 -3.03 16.79 -12.03
N GLY A 170 -3.57 17.21 -13.18
CA GLY A 170 -4.63 18.22 -13.27
C GLY A 170 -4.14 19.65 -13.47
N ASN A 171 -2.84 19.92 -13.34
CA ASN A 171 -2.28 21.23 -13.68
C ASN A 171 -2.11 21.42 -15.19
N PRO A 172 -2.10 22.67 -15.71
CA PRO A 172 -2.05 22.94 -17.15
C PRO A 172 -0.81 22.40 -17.87
N ASP A 173 0.30 22.21 -17.16
CA ASP A 173 1.55 21.68 -17.70
C ASP A 173 1.67 20.14 -17.60
N CYS A 174 0.68 19.48 -16.98
CA CYS A 174 0.61 18.03 -16.91
C CYS A 174 -0.23 17.46 -18.06
N ARG A 175 0.41 16.68 -18.94
CA ARG A 175 -0.26 16.07 -20.11
C ARG A 175 -1.04 14.79 -19.78
N LEU A 176 -0.97 14.28 -18.54
CA LEU A 176 -1.72 13.09 -18.17
C LEU A 176 -3.22 13.38 -18.19
N PRO A 177 -4.03 12.48 -18.77
CA PRO A 177 -5.48 12.67 -18.82
C PRO A 177 -6.07 12.71 -17.41
N VAL A 178 -6.94 13.68 -17.15
CA VAL A 178 -7.67 13.79 -15.89
C VAL A 178 -8.96 13.01 -15.99
N SER A 179 -9.28 12.23 -14.94
CA SER A 179 -10.53 11.50 -14.86
C SER A 179 -11.67 12.44 -14.46
N GLU A 180 -12.76 12.42 -15.22
CA GLU A 180 -14.01 13.12 -14.85
C GLU A 180 -14.85 12.32 -13.86
N ARG A 181 -14.65 10.99 -13.79
CA ARG A 181 -15.43 10.07 -12.95
C ARG A 181 -14.84 9.89 -11.55
N PHE A 182 -13.52 9.86 -11.45
CA PHE A 182 -12.80 9.61 -10.21
C PHE A 182 -11.93 10.81 -9.87
N HIS A 183 -12.28 11.52 -8.80
CA HIS A 183 -11.59 12.73 -8.38
C HIS A 183 -10.48 12.40 -7.39
N PHE A 184 -9.24 12.46 -7.88
CA PHE A 184 -8.04 12.21 -7.08
C PHE A 184 -7.53 13.49 -6.45
N ASN A 185 -7.29 13.44 -5.13
CA ASN A 185 -6.67 14.53 -4.39
C ASN A 185 -5.16 14.30 -4.30
N PRO A 186 -4.32 15.27 -4.69
CA PRO A 186 -2.87 15.13 -4.57
C PRO A 186 -2.47 15.03 -3.09
N THR A 187 -1.52 14.14 -2.80
CA THR A 187 -0.93 13.95 -1.48
C THR A 187 0.53 13.51 -1.62
N ARG A 188 1.23 13.36 -0.49
CA ARG A 188 2.63 12.94 -0.43
C ARG A 188 2.80 11.79 0.54
N GLN A 189 3.90 11.06 0.37
CA GLN A 189 4.35 10.09 1.37
C GLN A 189 4.63 10.83 2.69
N PRO A 190 3.94 10.49 3.80
CA PRO A 190 4.33 11.02 5.10
C PRO A 190 5.72 10.48 5.48
N VAL A 191 6.47 11.31 6.21
CA VAL A 191 7.76 10.94 6.80
C VAL A 191 7.75 11.32 8.27
N VAL A 192 7.87 10.33 9.13
CA VAL A 192 7.96 10.51 10.59
C VAL A 192 9.42 10.77 10.93
N LEU A 193 9.80 12.05 10.98
CA LEU A 193 11.20 12.48 11.07
C LEU A 193 11.91 12.02 12.35
N ASP A 194 11.21 11.87 13.47
CA ASP A 194 11.82 11.44 14.74
C ASP A 194 12.44 10.03 14.70
N LEU A 195 12.11 9.23 13.68
CA LEU A 195 12.69 7.91 13.45
C LEU A 195 14.02 7.97 12.68
N TRP A 196 14.41 9.16 12.25
CA TRP A 196 15.64 9.45 11.52
C TRP A 196 16.50 10.43 12.34
N PRO A 197 17.12 9.97 13.44
CA PRO A 197 17.99 10.83 14.24
C PRO A 197 19.17 11.33 13.40
N ASP A 198 19.52 12.59 13.56
CA ASP A 198 20.70 13.17 12.93
C ASP A 198 21.94 12.37 13.33
N ARG A 199 22.47 11.61 12.37
CA ARG A 199 23.70 10.85 12.53
C ARG A 199 24.68 11.28 11.46
N SER A 200 25.85 11.77 11.88
CA SER A 200 26.95 12.02 10.95
C SER A 200 27.36 10.69 10.30
N PRO A 201 27.41 10.63 8.95
CA PRO A 201 27.78 9.40 8.25
C PRO A 201 29.19 8.98 8.66
N GLN A 202 29.32 7.72 9.09
CA GLN A 202 30.58 7.08 9.42
C GLN A 202 31.21 6.50 8.14
N PRO A 203 32.55 6.39 8.05
CA PRO A 203 33.21 5.76 6.91
C PRO A 203 32.76 4.32 6.62
N ALA A 204 32.20 3.62 7.61
CA ALA A 204 31.64 2.27 7.48
C ALA A 204 30.16 2.25 7.02
N ASP A 205 29.50 3.41 6.92
CA ASP A 205 28.12 3.55 6.43
C ASP A 205 28.10 3.47 4.88
N LEU A 206 28.68 2.42 4.32
CA LEU A 206 28.54 2.07 2.91
C LEU A 206 27.12 1.53 2.70
N TYR A 207 26.25 2.29 2.04
CA TYR A 207 24.97 1.77 1.58
C TYR A 207 25.11 1.24 0.16
N THR A 208 24.55 0.06 -0.09
CA THR A 208 24.33 -0.45 -1.43
C THR A 208 22.92 -0.08 -1.85
N THR A 209 22.80 0.76 -2.87
CA THR A 209 21.51 1.04 -3.49
C THR A 209 21.12 -0.15 -4.34
N VAL A 210 20.04 -0.84 -4.00
CA VAL A 210 19.41 -1.82 -4.88
C VAL A 210 18.39 -1.06 -5.74
N GLY A 211 18.80 -0.69 -6.96
CA GLY A 211 17.93 -0.05 -7.94
C GLY A 211 17.80 -0.94 -9.17
N ASN A 212 16.56 -1.26 -9.56
CA ASN A 212 16.35 -1.95 -10.83
C ASN A 212 16.41 -0.94 -11.98
N TRP A 213 17.54 -0.94 -12.70
CA TRP A 213 17.83 0.03 -13.75
C TRP A 213 17.11 -0.27 -15.08
N ARG A 214 16.79 -1.55 -15.30
CA ARG A 214 16.15 -2.06 -16.52
C ARG A 214 14.92 -2.87 -16.15
N GLN A 215 13.78 -2.32 -16.53
CA GLN A 215 12.48 -2.98 -16.49
C GLN A 215 12.04 -3.23 -17.94
N ASP A 216 11.68 -4.48 -18.25
CA ASP A 216 11.19 -4.91 -19.56
C ASP A 216 9.65 -5.01 -19.61
N TRP A 217 8.98 -4.58 -18.54
CA TRP A 217 7.52 -4.55 -18.40
C TRP A 217 7.03 -3.14 -18.07
N ARG A 218 5.70 -2.93 -18.11
CA ARG A 218 5.03 -1.64 -17.89
C ARG A 218 5.53 -0.53 -18.84
N GLU A 219 5.55 -0.83 -20.13
CA GLU A 219 5.60 0.20 -21.17
C GLU A 219 4.17 0.63 -21.51
N VAL A 220 3.90 1.93 -21.51
CA VAL A 220 2.62 2.51 -21.91
C VAL A 220 2.84 3.55 -23.00
N THR A 221 1.93 3.62 -23.97
CA THR A 221 2.01 4.58 -25.08
C THR A 221 0.86 5.57 -24.96
N PHE A 222 1.16 6.86 -25.02
CA PHE A 222 0.17 7.93 -25.00
C PHE A 222 0.55 9.00 -26.02
N GLU A 223 -0.39 9.36 -26.90
CA GLU A 223 -0.18 10.35 -27.98
C GLU A 223 1.05 10.08 -28.87
N GLY A 224 1.39 8.80 -29.09
CA GLY A 224 2.55 8.41 -29.88
C GLY A 224 3.89 8.45 -29.12
N GLU A 225 3.90 8.95 -27.88
CA GLU A 225 5.04 8.89 -26.98
C GLU A 225 5.00 7.63 -26.13
N ARG A 226 6.16 7.01 -25.91
CA ARG A 226 6.29 5.79 -25.11
C ARG A 226 6.89 6.13 -23.75
N TYR A 227 6.16 5.80 -22.69
CA TYR A 227 6.57 5.94 -21.31
C TYR A 227 7.04 4.58 -20.80
N THR A 228 8.25 4.53 -20.22
CA THR A 228 8.85 3.28 -19.75
C THR A 228 9.15 3.35 -18.26
N TRP A 229 8.96 2.23 -17.58
CA TRP A 229 9.33 2.07 -16.17
C TRP A 229 10.86 1.94 -15.94
N SER A 230 11.62 1.76 -17.03
CA SER A 230 13.07 1.72 -17.06
C SER A 230 13.71 3.09 -16.82
N LYS A 231 14.80 3.12 -16.02
CA LYS A 231 15.56 4.36 -15.77
C LYS A 231 16.78 4.54 -16.68
N HIS A 232 17.11 3.51 -17.46
CA HIS A 232 18.22 3.54 -18.42
C HIS A 232 17.91 4.26 -19.73
N ARG A 233 16.64 4.48 -20.04
CA ARG A 233 16.21 5.17 -21.27
C ARG A 233 16.04 6.65 -20.95
N ARG A 234 16.62 7.51 -21.79
CA ARG A 234 16.47 8.97 -21.73
C ARG A 234 15.31 9.40 -22.60
#